data_AF-A0A932IYW3-F1
#
_entry.id   AF-A0A932IYW3-F1
#
_cell.length_a   1.000
_cell.length_b   1.000
_cell.length_c   1.000
_cell.angle_alpha   90.00
_cell.angle_beta   90.00
_cell.angle_gamma   90.00
#
_symmetry.space_group_name_H-M   'P 1'
#
loop_
_entity.id
_entity.type
_entity.pdbx_description
1 polymer ?
#
loop_
_entity_poly.entity_id
_entity_poly.type
_entity_poly.pdbx_seq_one_letter_code
_entity_poly.pdbx_strand_id
1 'polypeptide(L)'
;MGEVYRARDTKTDRIVALKLLPPHLANDEAFQRRFRRESQAAAGVNDPHVVPIHGYGEIDNRLYLDMRLIEGRNLGTILANRKQPLGVEAAAVVVEQVASALDAAHKQGLVHRDVKPSNILVSDNDFVYLIDFGLARTTSDPGMTTAGNTLGTLAYMAPERFSGGQSDTRSDIYALTCVLYECLTGSRPYPSDSLEQQIAGHMVTPPPRPSDHEPTLAAFDSVIAKGMAKDPERRYQTGAELAAAVRKAMSSPRVRARRRRSAHRALASSPRSTLRRAMLMAGLGALLVAVFAIGAWQLRGAADKSAPTPGAEPTDAAGAVPALAATVPADIKSAGSLIIGVNMPYAPNEFRDSFGQIVGFDVDLMNAVTRTLGLKPDYREVPFDSIIPSVQAADLNVGMSSLTDTKDREGKVDFVTYYQAGILWAQRVGPPIDPANACGLRVGVAAGGLPETEDIPAKSAACVAAGQPAIQMVVYDRQDELTKALIAGDVDAMSADSPVTGFAVKTSGGALIPAGEVFGAGPYGWPVAKGSPLAESLRQALEHLIATGEYRTIATVWGVEKGMIDKPVVNGAIR
;
A
#
# COMPACT_ATOMS: atom_id res chain seq x y z
N MET A 1 -22.01 10.18 0.93
CA MET A 1 -21.77 11.52 1.52
C MET A 1 -23.10 12.26 1.65
N GLY A 2 -23.25 13.16 2.63
CA GLY A 2 -24.48 13.96 2.81
C GLY A 2 -24.45 15.29 2.06
N GLU A 3 -25.60 15.95 1.98
CA GLU A 3 -25.77 17.28 1.36
C GLU A 3 -25.72 18.36 2.44
N VAL A 4 -25.13 19.53 2.16
CA VAL A 4 -25.06 20.66 3.10
C VAL A 4 -25.89 21.82 2.55
N TYR A 5 -26.82 22.32 3.35
CA TYR A 5 -27.70 23.43 3.02
C TYR A 5 -27.44 24.62 3.93
N ARG A 6 -27.56 25.84 3.38
CA ARG A 6 -27.77 27.04 4.18
C ARG A 6 -29.23 27.04 4.65
N ALA A 7 -29.46 26.97 5.95
CA ALA A 7 -30.79 26.89 6.53
C ALA A 7 -31.02 28.00 7.56
N ARG A 8 -32.28 28.34 7.82
CA ARG A 8 -32.69 29.21 8.92
C ARG A 8 -33.31 28.36 10.01
N ASP A 9 -32.67 28.29 11.18
CA ASP A 9 -33.28 27.72 12.37
C ASP A 9 -34.41 28.65 12.84
N THR A 10 -35.65 28.18 12.71
CA THR A 10 -36.85 28.95 13.03
C THR A 10 -37.07 29.16 14.53
N LYS A 11 -36.38 28.39 15.39
CA LYS A 11 -36.47 28.53 16.85
C LYS A 11 -35.53 29.61 17.38
N THR A 12 -34.32 29.68 16.84
CA THR A 12 -33.28 30.62 17.28
C THR A 12 -33.12 31.84 16.37
N ASP A 13 -33.80 31.84 15.22
CA ASP A 13 -33.68 32.82 14.14
C ASP A 13 -32.24 32.98 13.61
N ARG A 14 -31.47 31.88 13.62
CA ARG A 14 -30.08 31.86 13.16
C ARG A 14 -29.98 31.23 11.78
N ILE A 15 -29.03 31.73 10.99
CA ILE A 15 -28.61 31.06 9.76
C ILE A 15 -27.53 30.04 10.10
N VAL A 16 -27.71 28.80 9.66
CA VAL A 16 -26.87 27.65 9.98
C VAL A 16 -26.48 26.88 8.71
N ALA A 17 -25.45 26.06 8.83
CA ALA A 17 -25.14 25.02 7.86
C ALA A 17 -25.78 23.72 8.34
N LEU A 18 -26.70 23.17 7.57
CA LEU A 18 -27.42 21.95 7.90
C LEU A 18 -26.99 20.83 6.96
N LYS A 19 -26.29 19.82 7.51
CA LYS A 19 -25.87 18.63 6.76
C LYS A 19 -26.90 17.53 6.91
N LEU A 20 -27.46 17.07 5.80
CA LEU A 20 -28.44 15.99 5.74
C LEU A 20 -27.78 14.73 5.16
N LEU A 21 -27.78 13.64 5.91
CA LEU A 21 -27.23 12.37 5.45
C LEU A 21 -28.20 11.66 4.48
N PRO A 22 -27.72 10.76 3.61
CA PRO A 22 -28.59 9.98 2.74
C PRO A 22 -29.68 9.21 3.52
N PRO A 23 -30.93 9.13 3.01
CA PRO A 23 -32.05 8.51 3.73
C PRO A 23 -31.80 7.05 4.16
N HIS A 24 -31.09 6.26 3.36
CA HIS A 24 -30.83 4.85 3.67
C HIS A 24 -29.98 4.66 4.94
N LEU A 25 -29.15 5.63 5.32
CA LEU A 25 -28.33 5.55 6.54
C LEU A 25 -29.15 5.74 7.82
N ALA A 26 -30.33 6.36 7.72
CA ALA A 26 -31.25 6.44 8.84
C ALA A 26 -31.88 5.07 9.16
N ASN A 27 -31.80 4.07 8.28
CA ASN A 27 -32.35 2.74 8.56
C ASN A 27 -31.30 1.75 9.10
N ASP A 28 -30.02 2.15 9.16
CA ASP A 28 -28.93 1.33 9.73
C ASP A 28 -28.71 1.71 11.21
N GLU A 29 -29.22 0.88 12.12
CA GLU A 29 -29.09 1.14 13.56
C GLU A 29 -27.62 1.20 14.04
N ALA A 30 -26.73 0.41 13.43
CA ALA A 30 -25.32 0.40 13.80
C ALA A 30 -24.67 1.73 13.37
N PHE A 31 -25.02 2.23 12.19
CA PHE A 31 -24.62 3.55 11.73
C PHE A 31 -25.21 4.66 12.61
N GLN A 32 -26.50 4.61 12.94
CA GLN A 32 -27.12 5.60 13.83
C GLN A 32 -26.39 5.70 15.19
N ARG A 33 -26.09 4.56 15.82
CA ARG A 33 -25.35 4.52 17.11
C ARG A 33 -23.97 5.16 16.98
N ARG A 34 -23.24 4.86 15.90
CA ARG A 34 -21.93 5.48 15.63
C ARG A 34 -22.07 6.98 15.37
N PHE A 35 -23.00 7.38 14.49
CA PHE A 35 -23.27 8.78 14.16
C PHE A 35 -23.58 9.61 15.41
N ARG A 36 -24.46 9.12 16.30
CA ARG A 36 -24.77 9.81 17.57
C ARG A 36 -23.54 9.92 18.47
N ARG A 37 -22.77 8.83 18.63
CA ARG A 37 -21.55 8.83 19.45
C ARG A 37 -20.49 9.79 18.93
N GLU A 38 -20.20 9.74 17.63
CA GLU A 38 -19.18 10.60 17.04
C GLU A 38 -19.64 12.07 16.98
N SER A 39 -20.93 12.33 16.69
CA SER A 39 -21.48 13.70 16.71
C SER A 39 -21.46 14.29 18.11
N GLN A 40 -21.74 13.48 19.14
CA GLN A 40 -21.59 13.89 20.54
C GLN A 40 -20.15 14.25 20.89
N ALA A 41 -19.18 13.42 20.47
CA ALA A 41 -17.77 13.68 20.69
C ALA A 41 -17.33 14.97 19.98
N ALA A 42 -17.73 15.16 18.72
CA ALA A 42 -17.42 16.36 17.94
C ALA A 42 -18.05 17.62 18.54
N ALA A 43 -19.29 17.55 19.03
CA ALA A 43 -19.95 18.66 19.72
C ALA A 43 -19.27 19.02 21.05
N GLY A 44 -18.55 18.08 21.66
CA GLY A 44 -17.76 18.29 22.87
C GLY A 44 -16.35 18.87 22.63
N VAL A 45 -15.91 19.02 21.38
CA VAL A 45 -14.59 19.57 21.07
C VAL A 45 -14.60 21.09 21.27
N ASN A 46 -13.76 21.56 22.20
CA ASN A 46 -13.63 22.97 22.53
C ASN A 46 -12.30 23.52 21.98
N ASP A 47 -12.31 23.92 20.70
CA ASP A 47 -11.22 24.63 20.03
C ASP A 47 -11.83 25.61 19.02
N PRO A 48 -11.33 26.85 18.92
CA PRO A 48 -11.94 27.85 18.05
C PRO A 48 -11.81 27.54 16.55
N HIS A 49 -10.92 26.63 16.16
CA HIS A 49 -10.70 26.19 14.78
C HIS A 49 -11.53 24.95 14.40
N VAL A 50 -12.37 24.43 15.31
CA VAL A 50 -13.35 23.38 15.01
C VAL A 50 -14.71 24.04 14.83
N VAL A 51 -15.44 23.68 13.77
CA VAL A 51 -16.77 24.28 13.54
C VAL A 51 -17.74 23.86 14.65
N PRO A 52 -18.37 24.82 15.35
CA PRO A 52 -19.34 24.51 16.39
C PRO A 52 -20.53 23.73 15.84
N ILE A 53 -20.87 22.63 16.50
CA ILE A 53 -22.09 21.85 16.26
C ILE A 53 -23.15 22.33 17.26
N HIS A 54 -24.28 22.83 16.75
CA HIS A 54 -25.40 23.24 17.58
C HIS A 54 -26.28 22.07 17.98
N GLY A 55 -26.45 21.09 17.08
CA GLY A 55 -27.31 19.94 17.30
C GLY A 55 -27.14 18.86 16.24
N TYR A 56 -27.61 17.66 16.55
CA TYR A 56 -27.67 16.53 15.63
C TYR A 56 -28.86 15.66 16.00
N GLY A 57 -29.36 14.89 15.05
CA GLY A 57 -30.49 14.01 15.30
C GLY A 57 -31.07 13.42 14.03
N GLU A 58 -32.37 13.17 14.07
CA GLU A 58 -33.14 12.64 12.96
C GLU A 58 -34.41 13.48 12.79
N ILE A 59 -34.72 13.84 11.55
CA ILE A 59 -35.96 14.52 11.14
C ILE A 59 -36.43 13.84 9.86
N ASP A 60 -37.72 13.49 9.78
CA ASP A 60 -38.33 12.85 8.61
C ASP A 60 -37.54 11.64 8.07
N ASN A 61 -37.13 10.73 8.98
CA ASN A 61 -36.33 9.55 8.68
C ASN A 61 -35.00 9.88 7.97
N ARG A 62 -34.40 11.02 8.32
CA ARG A 62 -33.11 11.48 7.79
C ARG A 62 -32.25 12.03 8.92
N LEU A 63 -31.05 11.48 9.05
CA LEU A 63 -30.07 11.97 10.02
C LEU A 63 -29.56 13.36 9.60
N TYR A 64 -29.45 14.27 10.55
CA TYR A 64 -28.97 15.63 10.32
C TYR A 64 -27.91 16.06 11.33
N LEU A 65 -27.09 17.02 10.90
CA LEU A 65 -26.10 17.73 11.71
C LEU A 65 -26.25 19.25 11.46
N ASP A 66 -26.59 20.00 12.51
CA ASP A 66 -26.69 21.46 12.52
C ASP A 66 -25.38 22.05 13.07
N MET A 67 -24.72 22.85 12.24
CA MET A 67 -23.45 23.47 12.57
C MET A 67 -23.46 24.96 12.20
N ARG A 68 -22.53 25.71 12.79
CA ARG A 68 -22.32 27.11 12.44
C ARG A 68 -22.01 27.26 10.95
N LEU A 69 -22.73 28.17 10.28
CA LEU A 69 -22.36 28.58 8.93
C LEU A 69 -21.09 29.42 8.99
N ILE A 70 -20.05 28.97 8.30
CA ILE A 70 -18.78 29.70 8.16
C ILE A 70 -18.76 30.37 6.78
N GLU A 71 -18.67 31.68 6.78
CA GLU A 71 -18.43 32.47 5.57
C GLU A 71 -16.92 32.45 5.27
N GLY A 72 -16.53 31.79 4.19
CA GLY A 72 -15.13 31.61 3.83
C GLY A 72 -14.95 30.75 2.59
N ARG A 73 -13.69 30.52 2.19
CA ARG A 73 -13.35 29.66 1.05
C ARG A 73 -12.57 28.45 1.54
N ASN A 74 -12.84 27.28 0.96
CA ASN A 74 -12.01 26.12 1.27
C ASN A 74 -10.60 26.29 0.67
N LEU A 75 -9.60 25.79 1.37
CA LEU A 75 -8.18 25.89 1.02
C LEU A 75 -7.90 25.27 -0.36
N GLY A 76 -8.62 24.20 -0.73
CA GLY A 76 -8.50 23.59 -2.06
C GLY A 76 -8.82 24.56 -3.19
N THR A 77 -9.93 25.32 -3.08
CA THR A 77 -10.30 26.37 -4.03
C THR A 77 -9.30 27.53 -4.01
N ILE A 78 -8.73 27.85 -2.84
CA ILE A 78 -7.68 28.87 -2.74
C ILE A 78 -6.43 28.43 -3.50
N LEU A 79 -5.97 27.20 -3.31
CA LEU A 79 -4.78 26.65 -3.96
C LEU A 79 -4.98 26.54 -5.48
N ALA A 80 -6.12 26.00 -5.93
CA ALA A 80 -6.42 25.82 -7.35
C ALA A 80 -6.48 27.13 -8.16
N ASN A 81 -6.90 28.24 -7.52
CA ASN A 81 -7.04 29.54 -8.20
C ASN A 81 -5.76 30.39 -8.16
N ARG A 82 -4.70 29.93 -7.49
CA ARG A 82 -3.44 30.67 -7.39
C ARG A 82 -2.45 30.18 -8.45
N LYS A 83 -1.67 31.12 -8.99
CA LYS A 83 -0.53 30.81 -9.88
C LYS A 83 0.74 30.47 -9.12
N GLN A 84 0.81 30.81 -7.84
CA GLN A 84 1.96 30.61 -6.96
C GLN A 84 1.53 29.88 -5.70
N PRO A 85 2.44 29.16 -5.03
CA PRO A 85 2.18 28.53 -3.75
C PRO A 85 1.63 29.52 -2.70
N LEU A 86 1.08 28.99 -1.61
CA LEU A 86 0.49 29.81 -0.55
C LEU A 86 1.55 30.70 0.12
N GLY A 87 2.79 30.21 0.18
CA GLY A 87 3.91 30.85 0.86
C GLY A 87 4.13 30.23 2.25
N VAL A 88 5.34 30.36 2.76
CA VAL A 88 5.78 29.70 4.00
C VAL A 88 5.00 30.18 5.22
N GLU A 89 4.81 31.49 5.34
CA GLU A 89 4.14 32.12 6.49
C GLU A 89 2.66 31.71 6.55
N ALA A 90 1.94 31.82 5.44
CA ALA A 90 0.54 31.44 5.38
C ALA A 90 0.33 29.91 5.51
N ALA A 91 1.21 29.09 4.93
CA ALA A 91 1.17 27.63 5.13
C ALA A 91 1.35 27.25 6.61
N ALA A 92 2.26 27.92 7.32
CA ALA A 92 2.47 27.68 8.75
C ALA A 92 1.25 28.06 9.60
N VAL A 93 0.61 29.19 9.31
CA VAL A 93 -0.63 29.62 9.99
C VAL A 93 -1.73 28.58 9.81
N VAL A 94 -1.93 28.07 8.58
CA VAL A 94 -2.90 27.01 8.30
C VAL A 94 -2.60 25.75 9.10
N VAL A 95 -1.35 25.27 9.06
CA VAL A 95 -0.96 24.03 9.76
C VAL A 95 -1.09 24.16 11.26
N GLU A 96 -0.73 25.30 11.84
CA GLU A 96 -0.83 25.54 13.28
C GLU A 96 -2.28 25.52 13.78
N GLN A 97 -3.18 26.19 13.07
CA GLN A 97 -4.60 26.23 13.43
C GLN A 97 -5.29 24.87 13.24
N VAL A 98 -5.00 24.17 12.13
CA VAL A 98 -5.53 22.81 11.90
C VAL A 98 -4.96 21.81 12.89
N ALA A 99 -3.68 21.92 13.25
CA ALA A 99 -3.06 21.09 14.28
C ALA A 99 -3.74 21.27 15.64
N SER A 100 -4.10 22.50 16.03
CA SER A 100 -4.86 22.77 17.26
C SER A 100 -6.22 22.06 17.25
N ALA A 101 -6.97 22.19 16.15
CA ALA A 101 -8.26 21.51 15.97
C ALA A 101 -8.13 19.98 16.08
N LEU A 102 -7.14 19.38 15.42
CA LEU A 102 -6.89 17.94 15.46
C LEU A 102 -6.53 17.47 16.87
N ASP A 103 -5.60 18.13 17.54
CA ASP A 103 -5.20 17.76 18.90
C ASP A 103 -6.37 17.87 19.89
N ALA A 104 -7.24 18.87 19.74
CA ALA A 104 -8.44 19.01 20.55
C ALA A 104 -9.44 17.88 20.32
N ALA A 105 -9.64 17.45 19.07
CA ALA A 105 -10.49 16.32 18.72
C ALA A 105 -9.89 14.98 19.20
N HIS A 106 -8.58 14.79 19.03
CA HIS A 106 -7.86 13.59 19.46
C HIS A 106 -7.96 13.36 20.96
N LYS A 107 -7.93 14.43 21.77
CA LYS A 107 -8.17 14.37 23.23
C LYS A 107 -9.57 13.86 23.60
N GLN A 108 -10.56 14.02 22.72
CA GLN A 108 -11.92 13.48 22.88
C GLN A 108 -12.07 12.09 22.24
N GLY A 109 -10.97 11.47 21.78
CA GLY A 109 -10.99 10.17 21.11
C GLY A 109 -11.54 10.22 19.67
N LEU A 110 -11.64 11.41 19.08
CA LEU A 110 -12.17 11.61 17.73
C LEU A 110 -11.02 11.77 16.73
N VAL A 111 -10.86 10.81 15.82
CA VAL A 111 -9.95 10.88 14.68
C VAL A 111 -10.70 11.45 13.48
N HIS A 112 -10.12 12.42 12.77
CA HIS A 112 -10.80 13.09 11.66
C HIS A 112 -10.93 12.20 10.42
N ARG A 113 -9.87 11.48 10.05
CA ARG A 113 -9.80 10.50 8.93
C ARG A 113 -10.03 11.08 7.53
N ASP A 114 -10.03 12.39 7.34
CA ASP A 114 -10.29 13.02 6.02
C ASP A 114 -9.71 14.44 5.97
N VAL A 115 -8.55 14.67 6.56
CA VAL A 115 -7.88 15.97 6.49
C VAL A 115 -7.40 16.20 5.06
N LYS A 116 -7.89 17.27 4.44
CA LYS A 116 -7.54 17.68 3.07
C LYS A 116 -7.93 19.14 2.83
N PRO A 117 -7.43 19.81 1.78
CA PRO A 117 -7.69 21.23 1.57
C PRO A 117 -9.18 21.60 1.42
N SER A 118 -10.03 20.71 0.89
CA SER A 118 -11.47 21.00 0.78
C SER A 118 -12.23 20.95 2.12
N ASN A 119 -11.64 20.35 3.16
CA ASN A 119 -12.18 20.32 4.52
C ASN A 119 -11.57 21.39 5.44
N ILE A 120 -10.77 22.30 4.89
CA ILE A 120 -10.14 23.41 5.62
C ILE A 120 -10.73 24.70 5.06
N LEU A 121 -11.58 25.39 5.84
CA LEU A 121 -12.15 26.68 5.46
C LEU A 121 -11.27 27.82 5.97
N VAL A 122 -10.97 28.78 5.11
CA VAL A 122 -10.24 29.99 5.46
C VAL A 122 -11.21 31.17 5.32
N SER A 123 -11.43 31.88 6.43
CA SER A 123 -12.21 33.12 6.47
C SER A 123 -11.37 34.33 6.03
N ASP A 124 -12.00 35.49 5.87
CA ASP A 124 -11.35 36.70 5.36
C ASP A 124 -10.21 37.26 6.26
N ASN A 125 -10.13 36.83 7.52
CA ASN A 125 -9.09 37.23 8.47
C ASN A 125 -7.99 36.16 8.64
N ASP A 126 -7.80 35.28 7.66
CA ASP A 126 -6.89 34.12 7.72
C ASP A 126 -7.18 33.15 8.90
N PHE A 127 -8.38 33.24 9.48
CA PHE A 127 -8.83 32.33 10.51
C PHE A 127 -9.37 31.05 9.86
N VAL A 128 -8.88 29.91 10.34
CA VAL A 128 -9.09 28.58 9.77
C VAL A 128 -10.09 27.79 10.59
N TYR A 129 -11.01 27.14 9.88
CA TYR A 129 -11.93 26.16 10.45
C TYR A 129 -11.72 24.79 9.79
N LEU A 130 -11.50 23.76 10.60
CA LEU A 130 -11.56 22.37 10.19
C LEU A 130 -13.00 21.88 10.24
N ILE A 131 -13.51 21.43 9.11
CA ILE A 131 -14.88 20.92 8.93
C ILE A 131 -14.88 19.43 8.65
N ASP A 132 -16.06 18.81 8.76
CA ASP A 132 -16.29 17.45 8.27
C ASP A 132 -15.38 16.39 8.90
N PHE A 133 -15.32 16.39 10.24
CA PHE A 133 -14.92 15.21 11.00
C PHE A 133 -15.69 14.01 10.47
N GLY A 134 -15.02 12.87 10.31
CA GLY A 134 -15.50 11.68 9.59
C GLY A 134 -16.77 10.97 10.12
N LEU A 135 -17.68 11.70 10.77
CA LEU A 135 -18.94 11.33 11.43
C LEU A 135 -19.88 10.44 10.60
N ALA A 136 -19.66 10.35 9.29
CA ALA A 136 -20.47 9.58 8.36
C ALA A 136 -19.68 8.54 7.55
N ARG A 137 -18.42 8.26 7.91
CA ARG A 137 -17.60 7.25 7.23
C ARG A 137 -17.47 6.02 8.12
N THR A 138 -17.82 4.85 7.59
CA THR A 138 -17.52 3.60 8.30
C THR A 138 -16.01 3.31 8.21
N THR A 139 -15.46 2.60 9.20
CA THR A 139 -14.11 1.99 9.13
C THR A 139 -14.01 0.91 8.03
N SER A 140 -15.13 0.62 7.36
CA SER A 140 -15.34 -0.43 6.38
C SER A 140 -16.25 0.08 5.26
N ASP A 141 -15.98 1.27 4.73
CA ASP A 141 -16.76 1.86 3.63
C ASP A 141 -16.02 1.64 2.30
N PRO A 142 -16.33 0.57 1.55
CA PRO A 142 -15.87 0.38 0.17
C PRO A 142 -16.61 1.31 -0.83
N GLY A 143 -17.44 2.24 -0.37
CA GLY A 143 -18.27 3.11 -1.20
C GLY A 143 -17.66 4.48 -1.48
N MET A 144 -16.79 4.57 -2.50
CA MET A 144 -16.47 5.86 -3.13
C MET A 144 -16.51 5.76 -4.66
N THR A 145 -17.73 5.63 -5.20
CA THR A 145 -18.04 5.42 -6.62
C THR A 145 -18.24 6.74 -7.40
N THR A 146 -17.26 7.64 -7.36
CA THR A 146 -17.18 8.73 -8.36
C THR A 146 -15.72 9.11 -8.60
N ALA A 147 -15.18 8.72 -9.77
CA ALA A 147 -13.76 8.77 -10.09
C ALA A 147 -13.05 10.09 -9.71
N GLY A 148 -13.71 11.25 -9.86
CA GLY A 148 -13.12 12.56 -9.53
C GLY A 148 -13.03 12.92 -8.04
N ASN A 149 -14.03 12.56 -7.22
CA ASN A 149 -14.04 12.88 -5.78
C ASN A 149 -13.20 11.90 -4.94
N THR A 150 -13.06 10.68 -5.43
CA THR A 150 -12.27 9.62 -4.80
C THR A 150 -10.78 9.94 -4.87
N LEU A 151 -10.27 10.32 -6.06
CA LEU A 151 -8.87 10.75 -6.26
C LEU A 151 -8.46 11.92 -5.34
N GLY A 152 -9.31 12.95 -5.21
CA GLY A 152 -9.04 14.10 -4.36
C GLY A 152 -8.96 13.79 -2.86
N THR A 153 -9.60 12.71 -2.40
CA THR A 153 -9.51 12.27 -1.00
C THR A 153 -8.28 11.40 -0.75
N LEU A 154 -7.92 10.55 -1.71
CA LEU A 154 -6.79 9.63 -1.59
C LEU A 154 -5.45 10.34 -1.66
N ALA A 155 -5.41 11.55 -2.24
CA ALA A 155 -4.23 12.38 -2.34
C ALA A 155 -3.59 12.82 -1.02
N TYR A 156 -4.28 12.60 0.11
CA TYR A 156 -3.81 12.95 1.45
C TYR A 156 -3.92 11.75 2.40
N MET A 157 -4.31 10.58 1.90
CA MET A 157 -4.62 9.41 2.72
C MET A 157 -3.32 8.75 3.22
N ALA A 158 -3.29 8.46 4.52
CA ALA A 158 -2.16 7.79 5.15
C ALA A 158 -2.04 6.31 4.69
N PRO A 159 -0.81 5.76 4.58
CA PRO A 159 -0.55 4.41 4.07
C PRO A 159 -1.40 3.32 4.75
N GLU A 160 -1.49 3.35 6.08
CA GLU A 160 -2.20 2.36 6.88
C GLU A 160 -3.71 2.26 6.58
N ARG A 161 -4.27 3.27 5.91
CA ARG A 161 -5.67 3.26 5.50
C ARG A 161 -5.94 2.44 4.24
N PHE A 162 -4.90 2.07 3.51
CA PHE A 162 -4.99 1.18 2.34
C PHE A 162 -4.79 -0.29 2.72
N SER A 163 -4.01 -0.57 3.76
CA SER A 163 -3.67 -1.94 4.18
C SER A 163 -4.64 -2.56 5.19
N GLY A 164 -5.80 -1.92 5.44
CA GLY A 164 -6.76 -2.38 6.45
C GLY A 164 -6.27 -2.30 7.90
N GLY A 165 -5.13 -1.65 8.14
CA GLY A 165 -4.60 -1.40 9.48
C GLY A 165 -5.50 -0.48 10.30
N GLN A 166 -5.39 -0.54 11.64
CA GLN A 166 -6.11 0.40 12.49
C GLN A 166 -5.53 1.81 12.31
N SER A 167 -6.31 2.70 11.69
CA SER A 167 -5.99 4.12 11.59
C SER A 167 -6.19 4.79 12.95
N ASP A 168 -5.15 5.47 13.43
CA ASP A 168 -5.16 6.26 14.66
C ASP A 168 -5.00 7.76 14.36
N THR A 169 -4.80 8.56 15.40
CA THR A 169 -4.63 10.02 15.32
C THR A 169 -3.49 10.45 14.39
N ARG A 170 -2.47 9.62 14.18
CA ARG A 170 -1.28 9.91 13.36
C ARG A 170 -1.57 9.81 11.87
N SER A 171 -2.69 9.21 11.48
CA SER A 171 -3.19 9.30 10.11
C SER A 171 -3.58 10.74 9.76
N ASP A 172 -4.13 11.50 10.71
CA ASP A 172 -4.48 12.92 10.49
C ASP A 172 -3.21 13.79 10.38
N ILE A 173 -2.15 13.45 11.13
CA ILE A 173 -0.85 14.12 11.07
C ILE A 173 -0.19 13.93 9.71
N TYR A 174 -0.23 12.71 9.17
CA TYR A 174 0.24 12.41 7.82
C TYR A 174 -0.48 13.28 6.78
N ALA A 175 -1.81 13.31 6.86
CA ALA A 175 -2.65 14.06 5.94
C ALA A 175 -2.42 15.58 6.04
N LEU A 176 -2.28 16.13 7.25
CA LEU A 176 -1.92 17.53 7.45
C LEU A 176 -0.52 17.85 6.91
N THR A 177 0.43 16.91 7.01
CA THR A 177 1.76 17.08 6.40
C THR A 177 1.69 17.09 4.87
N CYS A 178 0.79 16.30 4.27
CA CYS A 178 0.52 16.36 2.83
C CYS A 178 -0.04 17.74 2.43
N VAL A 179 -0.97 18.30 3.22
CA VAL A 179 -1.51 19.65 3.01
C VAL A 179 -0.41 20.71 3.13
N LEU A 180 0.49 20.59 4.12
CA LEU A 180 1.66 21.48 4.26
C LEU A 180 2.51 21.47 2.99
N TYR A 181 2.84 20.29 2.47
CA TYR A 181 3.63 20.16 1.25
C TYR A 181 2.96 20.91 0.08
N GLU A 182 1.67 20.68 -0.15
CA GLU A 182 0.94 21.35 -1.24
C GLU A 182 0.84 22.86 -1.05
N CYS A 183 0.69 23.34 0.19
CA CYS A 183 0.72 24.78 0.47
C CYS A 183 2.08 25.41 0.13
N LEU A 184 3.17 24.68 0.37
CA LEU A 184 4.54 25.15 0.12
C LEU A 184 4.94 25.09 -1.36
N THR A 185 4.53 24.04 -2.08
CA THR A 185 4.99 23.76 -3.45
C THR A 185 3.96 24.10 -4.52
N GLY A 186 2.69 24.22 -4.15
CA GLY A 186 1.56 24.35 -5.08
C GLY A 186 1.14 23.02 -5.72
N SER A 187 1.81 21.91 -5.39
CA SER A 187 1.56 20.58 -5.95
C SER A 187 1.33 19.56 -4.84
N ARG A 188 0.44 18.59 -5.07
CA ARG A 188 0.26 17.45 -4.16
C ARG A 188 1.56 16.66 -4.00
N PRO A 189 1.78 15.96 -2.87
CA PRO A 189 3.00 15.19 -2.64
C PRO A 189 3.27 14.11 -3.69
N TYR A 190 2.22 13.43 -4.13
CA TYR A 190 2.26 12.43 -5.19
C TYR A 190 1.22 12.82 -6.23
N PRO A 191 1.57 13.67 -7.22
CA PRO A 191 0.62 14.09 -8.23
C PRO A 191 0.38 12.93 -9.20
N SER A 192 -0.86 12.47 -9.30
CA SER A 192 -1.27 11.50 -10.31
C SER A 192 -2.75 11.63 -10.67
N ASP A 193 -3.06 11.30 -11.92
CA ASP A 193 -4.44 11.15 -12.41
C ASP A 193 -4.94 9.70 -12.27
N SER A 194 -4.09 8.78 -11.82
CA SER A 194 -4.38 7.36 -11.61
C SER A 194 -4.54 7.08 -10.12
N LEU A 195 -5.62 6.38 -9.79
CA LEU A 195 -5.93 5.91 -8.44
C LEU A 195 -4.77 5.06 -7.89
N GLU A 196 -4.26 4.17 -8.72
CA GLU A 196 -3.23 3.20 -8.40
C GLU A 196 -1.89 3.88 -8.09
N GLN A 197 -1.50 4.88 -8.89
CA GLN A 197 -0.30 5.68 -8.67
C GLN A 197 -0.41 6.54 -7.41
N GLN A 198 -1.61 7.06 -7.12
CA GLN A 198 -1.85 7.80 -5.88
C GLN A 198 -1.63 6.90 -4.65
N ILE A 199 -2.20 5.68 -4.68
CA ILE A 199 -2.02 4.68 -3.62
C ILE A 199 -0.54 4.29 -3.50
N ALA A 200 0.11 3.94 -4.61
CA ALA A 200 1.53 3.57 -4.62
C ALA A 200 2.43 4.70 -4.09
N GLY A 201 2.13 5.95 -4.44
CA GLY A 201 2.80 7.13 -3.90
C GLY A 201 2.77 7.15 -2.37
N HIS A 202 1.58 7.00 -1.80
CA HIS A 202 1.41 6.96 -0.35
C HIS A 202 1.97 5.70 0.31
N MET A 203 1.95 4.54 -0.35
CA MET A 203 2.41 3.27 0.23
C MET A 203 3.92 3.10 0.18
N VAL A 204 4.55 3.30 -0.98
CA VAL A 204 5.94 2.86 -1.22
C VAL A 204 6.87 3.97 -1.69
N THR A 205 6.37 5.01 -2.35
CA THR A 205 7.24 6.11 -2.83
C THR A 205 7.77 6.92 -1.64
N PRO A 206 9.07 7.27 -1.58
CA PRO A 206 9.61 8.11 -0.51
C PRO A 206 8.87 9.45 -0.39
N PRO A 207 8.77 10.06 0.82
CA PRO A 207 8.26 11.41 0.95
C PRO A 207 9.02 12.40 0.05
N PRO A 208 8.32 13.24 -0.73
CA PRO A 208 8.95 14.22 -1.60
C PRO A 208 9.64 15.31 -0.79
N ARG A 209 10.65 15.96 -1.38
CA ARG A 209 11.37 17.07 -0.74
C ARG A 209 10.88 18.40 -1.32
N PRO A 210 10.37 19.34 -0.50
CA PRO A 210 10.06 20.68 -0.96
C PRO A 210 11.24 21.38 -1.65
N SER A 211 12.48 21.09 -1.24
CA SER A 211 13.68 21.64 -1.87
C SER A 211 13.84 21.33 -3.35
N ASP A 212 13.24 20.24 -3.83
CA ASP A 212 13.34 19.82 -5.23
C ASP A 212 12.49 20.74 -6.13
N HIS A 213 11.45 21.38 -5.57
CA HIS A 213 10.67 22.42 -6.24
C HIS A 213 11.32 23.81 -6.09
N GLU A 214 11.73 24.15 -4.86
CA GLU A 214 12.27 25.46 -4.55
C GLU A 214 13.37 25.32 -3.49
N PRO A 215 14.67 25.51 -3.83
CA PRO A 215 15.79 25.26 -2.92
C PRO A 215 15.74 26.02 -1.60
N THR A 216 15.04 27.16 -1.56
CA THR A 216 14.85 27.92 -0.32
C THR A 216 13.98 27.20 0.72
N LEU A 217 13.25 26.16 0.33
CA LEU A 217 12.43 25.32 1.20
C LEU A 217 13.18 24.17 1.88
N ALA A 218 14.50 24.04 1.71
CA ALA A 218 15.28 22.91 2.24
C ALA A 218 15.13 22.66 3.76
N ALA A 219 14.78 23.70 4.55
CA ALA A 219 14.50 23.54 5.97
C ALA A 219 13.26 22.65 6.25
N PHE A 220 12.33 22.55 5.29
CA PHE A 220 11.10 21.78 5.40
C PHE A 220 11.24 20.32 4.98
N ASP A 221 12.33 19.93 4.29
CA ASP A 221 12.54 18.54 3.84
C ASP A 221 12.41 17.54 5.00
N SER A 222 13.06 17.83 6.13
CA SER A 222 13.00 16.97 7.32
C SER A 222 11.61 16.94 7.96
N VAL A 223 10.85 18.03 7.86
CA VAL A 223 9.48 18.14 8.39
C VAL A 223 8.55 17.27 7.56
N ILE A 224 8.63 17.36 6.23
CA ILE A 224 7.84 16.54 5.31
C ILE A 224 8.25 15.07 5.43
N ALA A 225 9.54 14.76 5.44
CA ALA A 225 10.03 13.39 5.56
C ALA A 225 9.57 12.72 6.86
N LYS A 226 9.59 13.44 7.99
CA LYS A 226 9.11 12.91 9.27
C LYS A 226 7.58 12.80 9.30
N GLY A 227 6.86 13.87 8.95
CA GLY A 227 5.39 13.87 9.03
C GLY A 227 4.73 12.89 8.05
N MET A 228 5.35 12.64 6.89
CA MET A 228 4.91 11.66 5.89
C MET A 228 5.65 10.31 5.98
N ALA A 229 6.32 10.00 7.10
CA ALA A 229 6.95 8.70 7.29
C ALA A 229 5.90 7.58 7.11
N LYS A 230 6.24 6.50 6.40
CA LYS A 230 5.27 5.42 6.11
C LYS A 230 4.83 4.72 7.39
N ASP A 231 5.77 4.48 8.28
CA ASP A 231 5.55 3.99 9.64
C ASP A 231 4.98 5.10 10.56
N PRO A 232 3.77 4.95 11.12
CA PRO A 232 3.17 5.92 12.04
C PRO A 232 4.03 6.24 13.27
N GLU A 233 4.79 5.29 13.80
CA GLU A 233 5.67 5.49 14.97
C GLU A 233 6.82 6.46 14.68
N ARG A 234 7.18 6.62 13.41
CA ARG A 234 8.25 7.54 12.98
C ARG A 234 7.75 8.95 12.71
N ARG A 235 6.43 9.18 12.75
CA ARG A 235 5.82 10.49 12.51
C ARG A 235 5.93 11.41 13.72
N TYR A 236 5.47 12.65 13.56
CA TYR A 236 5.08 13.45 14.71
C TYR A 236 3.88 12.78 15.39
N GLN A 237 3.89 12.73 16.71
CA GLN A 237 2.86 12.01 17.46
C GLN A 237 1.64 12.89 17.76
N THR A 238 1.78 14.22 17.61
CA THR A 238 0.72 15.22 17.80
C THR A 238 0.79 16.32 16.74
N GLY A 239 -0.32 17.03 16.55
CA GLY A 239 -0.38 18.23 15.73
C GLY A 239 0.56 19.32 16.25
N ALA A 240 0.61 19.51 17.56
CA ALA A 240 1.50 20.47 18.21
C ALA A 240 2.98 20.22 17.89
N GLU A 241 3.43 18.96 17.84
CA GLU A 241 4.79 18.60 17.43
C GLU A 241 5.09 18.97 15.96
N LEU A 242 4.15 18.69 15.06
CA LEU A 242 4.26 19.08 13.64
C LEU A 242 4.34 20.61 13.52
N ALA A 243 3.42 21.34 14.17
CA ALA A 243 3.40 22.81 14.14
C ALA A 243 4.68 23.41 14.71
N ALA A 244 5.24 22.85 15.79
CA ALA A 244 6.52 23.27 16.34
C ALA A 244 7.68 23.06 15.36
N ALA A 245 7.69 21.94 14.63
CA ALA A 245 8.71 21.68 13.61
C ALA A 245 8.60 22.66 12.43
N VAL A 246 7.39 22.99 12.00
CA VAL A 246 7.13 24.01 10.97
C VAL A 246 7.66 25.37 11.40
N ARG A 247 7.32 25.85 12.61
CA ARG A 247 7.85 27.13 13.13
C ARG A 247 9.38 27.14 13.20
N LYS A 248 10.00 26.03 13.61
CA LYS A 248 11.45 25.89 13.64
C LYS A 248 12.07 25.99 12.23
N ALA A 249 11.47 25.33 11.24
CA ALA A 249 11.91 25.40 9.84
C ALA A 249 11.83 26.83 9.28
N MET A 250 10.79 27.60 9.62
CA MET A 250 10.67 29.02 9.24
C MET A 250 11.78 29.89 9.82
N SER A 251 12.19 29.63 11.06
CA SER A 251 13.23 30.39 11.76
C SER A 251 14.67 30.02 11.34
N SER A 252 14.83 28.99 10.51
CA SER A 252 16.17 28.52 10.12
C SER A 252 16.84 29.51 9.16
N PRO A 253 18.11 29.89 9.36
CA PRO A 253 18.81 30.81 8.47
C PRO A 253 18.78 30.28 7.04
N ARG A 254 18.21 31.06 6.10
CA ARG A 254 18.18 30.71 4.67
C ARG A 254 19.60 30.40 4.22
N VAL A 255 19.86 29.14 3.86
CA VAL A 255 21.17 28.73 3.34
C VAL A 255 21.38 29.48 2.03
N ARG A 256 22.14 30.57 2.10
CA ARG A 256 22.60 31.30 0.92
C ARG A 256 23.41 30.31 0.08
N ALA A 257 22.87 29.89 -1.06
CA ALA A 257 23.46 28.89 -1.93
C ALA A 257 24.90 29.30 -2.30
N ARG A 258 25.88 28.78 -1.56
CA ARG A 258 27.29 29.03 -1.82
C ARG A 258 27.68 28.08 -2.95
N ARG A 259 27.71 28.58 -4.18
CA ARG A 259 28.34 27.93 -5.36
C ARG A 259 29.70 27.38 -4.94
N ARG A 260 29.80 26.08 -4.62
CA ARG A 260 31.10 25.41 -4.45
C ARG A 260 31.56 25.02 -5.84
N ARG A 261 32.48 25.82 -6.39
CA ARG A 261 33.36 25.38 -7.48
C ARG A 261 34.16 24.18 -6.97
N SER A 262 34.16 23.15 -7.81
CA SER A 262 34.97 21.96 -7.76
C SER A 262 36.46 22.26 -7.56
N ALA A 263 37.09 21.48 -6.69
CA ALA A 263 38.52 21.24 -6.74
C ALA A 263 38.77 19.78 -6.36
N HIS A 264 39.04 18.98 -7.38
CA HIS A 264 39.64 17.66 -7.27
C HIS A 264 40.97 17.76 -6.53
N ARG A 265 41.19 16.88 -5.55
CA ARG A 265 42.54 16.33 -5.35
C ARG A 265 42.47 14.94 -4.72
N ALA A 266 42.91 13.96 -5.51
CA ALA A 266 43.23 12.61 -5.09
C ALA A 266 44.64 12.54 -4.49
N LEU A 267 44.99 11.34 -4.02
CA LEU A 267 46.30 10.83 -3.53
C LEU A 267 46.46 10.97 -2.01
N ALA A 268 47.01 10.02 -1.26
CA ALA A 268 47.41 8.63 -1.48
C ALA A 268 47.74 8.03 -0.10
N SER A 269 47.74 6.70 -0.02
CA SER A 269 48.22 5.85 1.08
C SER A 269 49.70 6.03 1.44
N SER A 270 50.08 5.73 2.71
CA SER A 270 51.17 4.81 3.17
C SER A 270 51.50 5.06 4.69
N PRO A 271 52.46 4.37 5.37
CA PRO A 271 52.16 3.20 6.23
C PRO A 271 52.75 3.23 7.67
N ARG A 272 52.38 2.20 8.42
CA ARG A 272 52.83 1.61 9.72
C ARG A 272 54.18 2.04 10.36
N SER A 273 54.18 2.18 11.70
CA SER A 273 55.07 1.49 12.67
C SER A 273 54.69 1.88 14.12
N THR A 274 54.10 0.98 14.91
CA THR A 274 54.68 0.18 16.02
C THR A 274 55.30 0.97 17.18
N LEU A 275 54.64 0.95 18.35
CA LEU A 275 55.30 0.67 19.63
C LEU A 275 54.29 0.21 20.71
N ARG A 276 54.42 -1.09 21.03
CA ARG A 276 54.37 -1.72 22.36
C ARG A 276 53.00 -1.87 23.04
N ARG A 277 52.43 -3.08 23.07
CA ARG A 277 52.77 -4.19 24.00
C ARG A 277 52.71 -3.77 25.48
N ALA A 278 51.52 -3.87 26.06
CA ALA A 278 51.30 -4.42 27.41
C ALA A 278 49.82 -4.80 27.56
N MET A 279 49.56 -5.95 28.20
CA MET A 279 48.28 -6.40 28.77
C MET A 279 47.26 -7.09 27.84
N LEU A 280 47.62 -8.31 27.43
CA LEU A 280 46.70 -9.45 27.40
C LEU A 280 47.05 -10.31 28.62
N MET A 281 46.08 -10.51 29.53
CA MET A 281 45.90 -11.66 30.46
C MET A 281 45.03 -11.23 31.64
N ALA A 282 43.71 -11.14 31.44
CA ALA A 282 42.65 -11.31 32.45
C ALA A 282 41.30 -11.00 31.78
N GLY A 283 40.48 -12.02 31.56
CA GLY A 283 39.14 -11.82 30.95
C GLY A 283 38.51 -13.07 30.36
N LEU A 284 39.23 -14.20 30.30
CA LEU A 284 38.67 -15.51 29.99
C LEU A 284 38.23 -16.18 31.30
N GLY A 285 37.15 -15.67 31.89
CA GLY A 285 36.60 -16.16 33.16
C GLY A 285 35.15 -15.73 33.44
N ALA A 286 34.67 -14.68 32.79
CA ALA A 286 33.31 -14.18 33.00
C ALA A 286 32.27 -14.67 31.95
N LEU A 287 32.69 -15.37 30.89
CA LEU A 287 31.78 -15.84 29.83
C LEU A 287 31.23 -17.27 30.04
N LEU A 288 31.78 -18.04 30.98
CA LEU A 288 31.35 -19.43 31.26
C LEU A 288 30.33 -19.53 32.42
N VAL A 289 30.09 -18.46 33.18
CA VAL A 289 29.07 -18.43 34.25
C VAL A 289 27.72 -17.91 33.75
N ALA A 290 27.68 -17.12 32.68
CA ALA A 290 26.43 -16.61 32.09
C ALA A 290 25.66 -17.66 31.26
N VAL A 291 26.37 -18.67 30.70
CA VAL A 291 25.75 -19.74 29.92
C VAL A 291 25.08 -20.81 30.80
N PHE A 292 25.49 -20.94 32.07
CA PHE A 292 24.89 -21.90 33.01
C PHE A 292 23.68 -21.35 33.81
N ALA A 293 23.49 -20.03 33.87
CA ALA A 293 22.38 -19.42 34.61
C ALA A 293 21.06 -19.33 33.82
N ILE A 294 21.10 -19.43 32.48
CA ILE A 294 19.90 -19.39 31.63
C ILE A 294 19.32 -20.80 31.42
N GLY A 295 20.17 -21.83 31.41
CA GLY A 295 19.75 -23.24 31.25
C GLY A 295 19.00 -23.83 32.48
N ALA A 296 19.16 -23.24 33.67
CA ALA A 296 18.54 -23.75 34.90
C ALA A 296 17.17 -23.12 35.23
N TRP A 297 16.74 -22.06 34.52
CA TRP A 297 15.43 -21.43 34.73
C TRP A 297 14.31 -22.05 33.86
N GLN A 298 14.67 -22.81 32.81
CA GLN A 298 13.71 -23.51 31.95
C GLN A 298 13.32 -24.92 32.43
N LEU A 299 13.77 -25.37 33.61
CA LEU A 299 13.50 -26.73 34.10
C LEU A 299 12.81 -26.84 35.46
N ARG A 300 12.30 -25.75 36.06
CA ARG A 300 11.46 -25.84 37.28
C ARG A 300 10.34 -24.80 37.31
N GLY A 301 9.14 -25.28 36.95
CA GLY A 301 7.85 -24.62 37.08
C GLY A 301 6.82 -25.36 36.23
N ALA A 302 6.55 -26.65 36.52
CA ALA A 302 5.38 -27.08 37.31
C ALA A 302 4.08 -26.47 36.75
N ALA A 303 3.44 -27.18 35.82
CA ALA A 303 2.32 -28.09 36.13
C ALA A 303 1.05 -27.33 36.51
N ASP A 304 0.22 -27.03 35.50
CA ASP A 304 -1.23 -27.02 35.67
C ASP A 304 -1.86 -27.81 34.52
N LYS A 305 -2.44 -28.95 34.89
CA LYS A 305 -3.26 -29.80 34.03
C LYS A 305 -4.66 -29.21 34.02
N SER A 306 -5.08 -28.65 32.90
CA SER A 306 -6.51 -28.49 32.59
C SER A 306 -6.88 -29.51 31.51
N ALA A 307 -7.78 -30.43 31.87
CA ALA A 307 -8.32 -31.45 30.98
C ALA A 307 -9.15 -30.85 29.83
N PRO A 308 -9.29 -31.54 28.68
CA PRO A 308 -10.09 -31.03 27.57
C PRO A 308 -11.58 -31.13 27.91
N THR A 309 -12.30 -30.02 27.83
CA THR A 309 -13.77 -29.99 27.80
C THR A 309 -14.23 -30.37 26.39
N PRO A 310 -15.04 -31.42 26.20
CA PRO A 310 -15.62 -31.74 24.91
C PRO A 310 -16.83 -30.82 24.67
N GLY A 311 -16.80 -30.04 23.59
CA GLY A 311 -17.91 -29.18 23.18
C GLY A 311 -17.54 -27.71 23.04
N ALA A 312 -16.53 -27.41 22.22
CA ALA A 312 -16.45 -26.10 21.57
C ALA A 312 -16.77 -26.36 20.10
N GLU A 313 -17.98 -25.98 19.68
CA GLU A 313 -18.30 -25.87 18.26
C GLU A 313 -17.30 -24.88 17.61
N PRO A 314 -16.89 -25.09 16.34
CA PRO A 314 -15.97 -24.18 15.68
C PRO A 314 -16.64 -22.81 15.61
N THR A 315 -16.03 -21.82 16.26
CA THR A 315 -16.40 -20.42 16.07
C THR A 315 -16.22 -20.09 14.59
N ASP A 316 -17.32 -19.79 13.91
CA ASP A 316 -17.31 -19.33 12.52
C ASP A 316 -16.26 -18.22 12.35
N ALA A 317 -15.26 -18.49 11.50
CA ALA A 317 -14.29 -17.47 11.12
C ALA A 317 -15.06 -16.33 10.45
N ALA A 318 -14.96 -15.10 10.97
CA ALA A 318 -15.65 -13.94 10.43
C ALA A 318 -15.36 -13.80 8.92
N GLY A 319 -16.39 -13.96 8.08
CA GLY A 319 -16.28 -13.90 6.62
C GLY A 319 -16.21 -15.24 5.88
N ALA A 320 -16.27 -16.38 6.58
CA ALA A 320 -16.40 -17.69 5.93
C ALA A 320 -17.78 -17.88 5.30
N VAL A 321 -17.82 -18.59 4.17
CA VAL A 321 -19.07 -18.99 3.51
C VAL A 321 -19.29 -20.47 3.80
N PRO A 322 -20.28 -20.86 4.64
CA PRO A 322 -20.41 -22.23 5.13
C PRO A 322 -20.47 -23.30 4.05
N ALA A 323 -21.14 -23.01 2.92
CA ALA A 323 -21.24 -23.93 1.79
C ALA A 323 -19.88 -24.19 1.11
N LEU A 324 -19.01 -23.18 1.05
CA LEU A 324 -17.67 -23.28 0.46
C LEU A 324 -16.67 -23.85 1.46
N ALA A 325 -16.76 -23.48 2.74
CA ALA A 325 -15.98 -24.12 3.81
C ALA A 325 -16.26 -25.64 3.94
N ALA A 326 -17.42 -26.10 3.47
CA ALA A 326 -17.77 -27.52 3.42
C ALA A 326 -17.05 -28.29 2.29
N THR A 327 -16.54 -27.61 1.25
CA THR A 327 -15.84 -28.28 0.13
C THR A 327 -14.39 -28.60 0.45
N VAL A 328 -13.82 -27.93 1.47
CA VAL A 328 -12.41 -28.08 1.86
C VAL A 328 -12.10 -29.54 2.26
N PRO A 329 -10.98 -30.13 1.75
CA PRO A 329 -10.53 -31.47 2.15
C PRO A 329 -10.42 -31.65 3.67
N ALA A 330 -10.76 -32.83 4.17
CA ALA A 330 -10.92 -33.08 5.61
C ALA A 330 -9.63 -32.86 6.43
N ASP A 331 -8.48 -33.19 5.85
CA ASP A 331 -7.15 -32.98 6.42
C ASP A 331 -6.83 -31.47 6.57
N ILE A 332 -7.05 -30.68 5.52
CA ILE A 332 -6.85 -29.22 5.52
C ILE A 332 -7.86 -28.55 6.46
N LYS A 333 -9.12 -28.97 6.42
CA LYS A 333 -10.18 -28.45 7.30
C LYS A 333 -9.86 -28.70 8.77
N SER A 334 -9.31 -29.88 9.10
CA SER A 334 -8.91 -30.22 10.46
C SER A 334 -7.70 -29.41 10.92
N ALA A 335 -6.76 -29.10 10.03
CA ALA A 335 -5.63 -28.22 10.32
C ALA A 335 -6.08 -26.75 10.52
N GLY A 336 -7.14 -26.32 9.84
CA GLY A 336 -7.67 -24.96 9.92
C GLY A 336 -6.81 -23.92 9.21
N SER A 337 -5.79 -24.35 8.46
CA SER A 337 -4.86 -23.49 7.74
C SER A 337 -4.53 -24.04 6.35
N LEU A 338 -4.28 -23.15 5.39
CA LEU A 338 -3.81 -23.47 4.05
C LEU A 338 -2.32 -23.10 3.94
N ILE A 339 -1.46 -24.09 3.72
CA ILE A 339 -0.02 -23.89 3.54
C ILE A 339 0.24 -23.45 2.09
N ILE A 340 0.70 -22.22 1.91
CA ILE A 340 0.84 -21.54 0.62
C ILE A 340 2.32 -21.24 0.34
N GLY A 341 2.86 -21.80 -0.74
CA GLY A 341 4.22 -21.48 -1.19
C GLY A 341 4.27 -20.19 -1.99
N VAL A 342 5.19 -19.29 -1.64
CA VAL A 342 5.39 -18.00 -2.30
C VAL A 342 6.86 -17.75 -2.63
N ASN A 343 7.15 -16.97 -3.67
CA ASN A 343 8.50 -16.51 -4.02
C ASN A 343 8.50 -14.97 -4.11
N MET A 344 9.33 -14.31 -3.30
CA MET A 344 9.28 -12.85 -3.16
C MET A 344 10.65 -12.18 -3.38
N PRO A 345 10.67 -10.93 -3.87
CA PRO A 345 9.55 -10.10 -4.28
C PRO A 345 9.24 -10.23 -5.77
N TYR A 346 7.96 -10.16 -6.09
CA TYR A 346 7.39 -10.13 -7.43
C TYR A 346 6.24 -9.10 -7.45
N ALA A 347 6.58 -7.84 -7.20
CA ALA A 347 5.59 -6.76 -7.17
C ALA A 347 4.94 -6.55 -8.56
N PRO A 348 3.61 -6.30 -8.62
CA PRO A 348 2.70 -6.03 -7.51
C PRO A 348 2.04 -7.27 -6.90
N ASN A 349 2.38 -8.48 -7.36
CA ASN A 349 1.64 -9.70 -7.02
C ASN A 349 1.98 -10.21 -5.62
N GLU A 350 3.27 -10.24 -5.24
CA GLU A 350 3.69 -10.64 -3.91
C GLU A 350 5.03 -10.00 -3.52
N PHE A 351 5.08 -9.25 -2.43
CA PHE A 351 6.32 -8.66 -1.92
C PHE A 351 6.17 -8.34 -0.43
N ARG A 352 7.27 -7.95 0.22
CA ARG A 352 7.21 -7.49 1.61
C ARG A 352 7.02 -5.97 1.65
N ASP A 353 6.03 -5.53 2.41
CA ASP A 353 5.87 -4.10 2.72
C ASP A 353 6.97 -3.61 3.68
N SER A 354 6.91 -2.33 4.05
CA SER A 354 7.86 -1.73 4.99
C SER A 354 7.81 -2.33 6.41
N PHE A 355 6.74 -3.06 6.74
CA PHE A 355 6.56 -3.75 8.02
C PHE A 355 7.02 -5.22 7.95
N GLY A 356 7.52 -5.67 6.79
CA GLY A 356 7.97 -7.04 6.56
C GLY A 356 6.82 -8.02 6.28
N GLN A 357 5.58 -7.53 6.21
CA GLN A 357 4.40 -8.34 5.92
C GLN A 357 4.35 -8.66 4.43
N ILE A 358 3.94 -9.88 4.10
CA ILE A 358 3.72 -10.30 2.72
C ILE A 358 2.42 -9.64 2.26
N VAL A 359 2.50 -8.85 1.19
CA VAL A 359 1.39 -8.11 0.59
C VAL A 359 1.46 -8.22 -0.93
N GLY A 360 0.36 -7.93 -1.60
CA GLY A 360 0.31 -7.92 -3.07
C GLY A 360 -1.04 -8.43 -3.58
N PHE A 361 -1.22 -8.36 -4.89
CA PHE A 361 -2.44 -8.82 -5.55
C PHE A 361 -2.73 -10.31 -5.29
N ASP A 362 -1.74 -11.18 -5.49
CA ASP A 362 -1.88 -12.62 -5.27
C ASP A 362 -2.22 -12.89 -3.79
N VAL A 363 -1.56 -12.15 -2.89
CA VAL A 363 -1.70 -12.29 -1.43
C VAL A 363 -3.09 -11.88 -0.97
N ASP A 364 -3.59 -10.72 -1.40
CA ASP A 364 -4.92 -10.25 -1.02
C ASP A 364 -6.02 -11.15 -1.59
N LEU A 365 -5.83 -11.64 -2.81
CA LEU A 365 -6.74 -12.60 -3.42
C LEU A 365 -6.76 -13.92 -2.66
N MET A 366 -5.59 -14.47 -2.30
CA MET A 366 -5.51 -15.72 -1.54
C MET A 366 -6.01 -15.56 -0.10
N ASN A 367 -5.82 -14.39 0.53
CA ASN A 367 -6.42 -14.06 1.82
C ASN A 367 -7.95 -14.05 1.73
N ALA A 368 -8.53 -13.50 0.67
CA ALA A 368 -9.97 -13.52 0.46
C ALA A 368 -10.49 -14.94 0.18
N VAL A 369 -9.76 -15.75 -0.60
CA VAL A 369 -10.09 -17.16 -0.87
C VAL A 369 -10.05 -17.98 0.41
N THR A 370 -8.97 -17.90 1.19
CA THR A 370 -8.83 -18.65 2.45
C THR A 370 -9.89 -18.24 3.47
N ARG A 371 -10.17 -16.93 3.60
CA ARG A 371 -11.27 -16.44 4.44
C ARG A 371 -12.62 -17.03 4.02
N THR A 372 -12.93 -17.02 2.71
CA THR A 372 -14.16 -17.59 2.15
C THR A 372 -14.29 -19.08 2.47
N LEU A 373 -13.18 -19.81 2.45
CA LEU A 373 -13.09 -21.24 2.80
C LEU A 373 -13.04 -21.50 4.31
N GLY A 374 -13.00 -20.47 5.17
CA GLY A 374 -12.88 -20.62 6.62
C GLY A 374 -11.50 -21.10 7.09
N LEU A 375 -10.45 -20.84 6.31
CA LEU A 375 -9.07 -21.22 6.59
C LEU A 375 -8.21 -20.00 6.92
N LYS A 376 -7.13 -20.22 7.67
CA LYS A 376 -6.05 -19.23 7.85
C LYS A 376 -4.94 -19.46 6.82
N PRO A 377 -4.43 -18.42 6.14
CA PRO A 377 -3.28 -18.58 5.26
C PRO A 377 -1.99 -18.78 6.08
N ASP A 378 -1.16 -19.76 5.69
CA ASP A 378 0.20 -19.99 6.18
C ASP A 378 1.19 -19.85 5.02
N TYR A 379 1.74 -18.65 4.83
CA TYR A 379 2.66 -18.35 3.73
C TYR A 379 4.09 -18.82 4.02
N ARG A 380 4.66 -19.61 3.11
CA ARG A 380 6.02 -20.13 3.18
C ARG A 380 6.83 -19.68 1.97
N GLU A 381 7.91 -18.97 2.24
CA GLU A 381 8.83 -18.53 1.20
C GLU A 381 9.70 -19.71 0.73
N VAL A 382 9.67 -20.00 -0.57
CA VAL A 382 10.46 -21.05 -1.21
C VAL A 382 11.05 -20.55 -2.53
N PRO A 383 12.15 -21.14 -3.03
CA PRO A 383 12.63 -20.88 -4.38
C PRO A 383 11.54 -21.19 -5.42
N PHE A 384 11.44 -20.37 -6.47
CA PHE A 384 10.38 -20.47 -7.48
C PHE A 384 10.33 -21.86 -8.14
N ASP A 385 11.50 -22.40 -8.51
CA ASP A 385 11.66 -23.72 -9.13
C ASP A 385 11.23 -24.89 -8.22
N SER A 386 11.17 -24.65 -6.91
CA SER A 386 10.85 -25.63 -5.88
C SER A 386 9.36 -25.67 -5.53
N ILE A 387 8.56 -24.68 -5.96
CA ILE A 387 7.12 -24.61 -5.62
C ILE A 387 6.36 -25.86 -6.07
N ILE A 388 6.46 -26.22 -7.35
CA ILE A 388 5.76 -27.39 -7.90
C ILE A 388 6.25 -28.70 -7.24
N PRO A 389 7.57 -28.96 -7.13
CA PRO A 389 8.08 -30.11 -6.37
C PRO A 389 7.54 -30.20 -4.94
N SER A 390 7.49 -29.08 -4.20
CA SER A 390 6.98 -29.05 -2.82
C SER A 390 5.46 -29.29 -2.74
N VAL A 391 4.68 -28.89 -3.74
CA VAL A 391 3.26 -29.25 -3.87
C VAL A 391 3.11 -30.76 -4.13
N GLN A 392 3.95 -31.35 -4.98
CA GLN A 392 3.94 -32.80 -5.24
C GLN A 392 4.35 -33.63 -4.02
N ALA A 393 5.30 -33.12 -3.23
CA ALA A 393 5.73 -33.73 -1.98
C ALA A 393 4.75 -33.54 -0.80
N ALA A 394 3.67 -32.75 -1.01
CA ALA A 394 2.71 -32.35 0.02
C ALA A 394 3.31 -31.53 1.18
N ASP A 395 4.48 -30.91 0.98
CA ASP A 395 5.06 -29.91 1.90
C ASP A 395 4.28 -28.59 1.87
N LEU A 396 3.64 -28.31 0.72
CA LEU A 396 2.73 -27.20 0.47
C LEU A 396 1.36 -27.73 0.02
N ASN A 397 0.27 -27.07 0.42
CA ASN A 397 -1.05 -27.38 -0.12
C ASN A 397 -1.25 -26.76 -1.50
N VAL A 398 -0.73 -25.53 -1.69
CA VAL A 398 -0.90 -24.74 -2.90
C VAL A 398 0.31 -23.85 -3.16
N GLY A 399 0.63 -23.59 -4.43
CA GLY A 399 1.58 -22.55 -4.82
C GLY A 399 0.87 -21.25 -5.23
N MET A 400 1.46 -20.11 -4.89
CA MET A 400 0.96 -18.78 -5.21
C MET A 400 2.15 -17.86 -5.53
N SER A 401 2.60 -17.89 -6.78
CA SER A 401 3.69 -17.03 -7.26
C SER A 401 3.56 -16.76 -8.75
N SER A 402 2.40 -16.27 -9.19
CA SER A 402 2.20 -15.92 -10.61
C SER A 402 2.57 -17.02 -11.62
N LEU A 403 2.39 -18.30 -11.25
CA LEU A 403 2.82 -19.41 -12.10
C LEU A 403 1.93 -19.50 -13.34
N THR A 404 2.54 -19.38 -14.52
CA THR A 404 1.85 -19.69 -15.77
C THR A 404 1.45 -21.16 -15.81
N ASP A 405 0.17 -21.40 -16.06
CA ASP A 405 -0.43 -22.69 -16.31
C ASP A 405 -0.09 -23.14 -17.74
N THR A 406 0.63 -24.26 -17.84
CA THR A 406 1.15 -24.83 -19.10
C THR A 406 0.88 -26.32 -19.12
N LYS A 407 0.72 -26.92 -20.31
CA LYS A 407 0.43 -28.35 -20.45
C LYS A 407 1.48 -29.25 -19.81
N ASP A 408 2.76 -28.86 -19.86
CA ASP A 408 3.83 -29.58 -19.16
C ASP A 408 3.63 -29.56 -17.64
N ARG A 409 3.29 -28.40 -17.06
CA ARG A 409 3.06 -28.26 -15.62
C ARG A 409 1.76 -28.94 -15.18
N GLU A 410 0.70 -28.87 -15.98
CA GLU A 410 -0.53 -29.65 -15.77
C GLU A 410 -0.25 -31.16 -15.75
N GLY A 411 0.79 -31.65 -16.43
CA GLY A 411 1.22 -33.04 -16.33
C GLY A 411 1.70 -33.46 -14.93
N LYS A 412 2.11 -32.49 -14.11
CA LYS A 412 2.76 -32.70 -12.80
C LYS A 412 1.85 -32.39 -11.61
N VAL A 413 1.00 -31.37 -11.74
CA VAL A 413 0.07 -30.83 -10.74
C VAL A 413 -1.22 -30.38 -11.42
N ASP A 414 -2.28 -30.08 -10.67
CA ASP A 414 -3.45 -29.39 -11.23
C ASP A 414 -3.35 -27.88 -10.97
N PHE A 415 -3.79 -27.06 -11.91
CA PHE A 415 -3.82 -25.60 -11.77
C PHE A 415 -5.24 -25.10 -11.61
N VAL A 416 -5.47 -24.18 -10.67
CA VAL A 416 -6.71 -23.40 -10.62
C VAL A 416 -6.43 -22.02 -11.20
N THR A 417 -6.99 -21.71 -12.37
CA THR A 417 -6.72 -20.42 -13.02
C THR A 417 -7.33 -19.27 -12.24
N TYR A 418 -6.59 -18.16 -12.14
CA TYR A 418 -7.07 -16.98 -11.41
C TYR A 418 -6.77 -15.65 -12.10
N TYR A 419 -5.97 -15.63 -13.16
CA TYR A 419 -5.55 -14.40 -13.83
C TYR A 419 -5.00 -14.75 -15.22
N GLN A 420 -4.92 -13.77 -16.12
CA GLN A 420 -4.33 -13.90 -17.44
C GLN A 420 -3.21 -12.88 -17.63
N ALA A 421 -2.01 -13.37 -17.94
CA ALA A 421 -0.84 -12.53 -18.17
C ALA A 421 -0.03 -13.00 -19.37
N GLY A 422 0.53 -12.07 -20.12
CA GLY A 422 1.57 -12.34 -21.10
C GLY A 422 2.90 -11.74 -20.71
N ILE A 423 3.88 -11.88 -21.59
CA ILE A 423 5.19 -11.26 -21.49
C ILE A 423 5.10 -9.83 -22.04
N LEU A 424 5.67 -8.88 -21.32
CA LEU A 424 5.84 -7.50 -21.76
C LEU A 424 7.30 -7.10 -21.57
N TRP A 425 7.90 -6.52 -22.59
CA TRP A 425 9.23 -5.97 -22.48
C TRP A 425 9.19 -4.51 -21.99
N ALA A 426 10.24 -4.08 -21.30
CA ALA A 426 10.47 -2.68 -21.00
C ALA A 426 11.88 -2.25 -21.38
N GLN A 427 12.03 -0.97 -21.64
CA GLN A 427 13.28 -0.32 -21.96
C GLN A 427 13.39 1.03 -21.23
N ARG A 428 14.59 1.62 -21.21
CA ARG A 428 14.73 3.04 -20.86
C ARG A 428 14.11 3.93 -21.93
N VAL A 429 13.71 5.14 -21.54
CA VAL A 429 13.28 6.18 -22.49
C VAL A 429 14.37 6.39 -23.54
N GLY A 430 14.01 6.25 -24.81
CA GLY A 430 14.93 6.32 -25.93
C GLY A 430 14.33 5.75 -27.22
N PRO A 431 15.16 5.47 -28.24
CA PRO A 431 14.73 4.78 -29.44
C PRO A 431 14.02 3.46 -29.10
N PRO A 432 12.89 3.14 -29.76
CA PRO A 432 12.12 1.95 -29.45
C PRO A 432 12.90 0.68 -29.82
N ILE A 433 12.91 -0.28 -28.91
CA ILE A 433 13.35 -1.65 -29.10
C ILE A 433 12.12 -2.46 -29.53
N ASP A 434 12.30 -3.25 -30.58
CA ASP A 434 11.30 -4.20 -31.06
C ASP A 434 11.64 -5.60 -30.52
N PRO A 435 10.80 -6.19 -29.63
CA PRO A 435 10.99 -7.56 -29.15
C PRO A 435 11.00 -8.64 -30.24
N ALA A 436 10.51 -8.34 -31.45
CA ALA A 436 10.59 -9.25 -32.60
C ALA A 436 11.95 -9.18 -33.32
N ASN A 437 12.76 -8.14 -33.08
CA ASN A 437 14.05 -7.90 -33.72
C ASN A 437 15.11 -7.46 -32.70
N ALA A 438 15.33 -8.30 -31.69
CA ALA A 438 16.22 -8.01 -30.56
C ALA A 438 17.65 -8.59 -30.73
N CYS A 439 18.03 -9.03 -31.92
CA CYS A 439 19.29 -9.72 -32.16
C CYS A 439 20.51 -8.86 -31.75
N GLY A 440 21.43 -9.45 -30.99
CA GLY A 440 22.61 -8.77 -30.44
C GLY A 440 22.38 -7.92 -29.18
N LEU A 441 21.14 -7.65 -28.77
CA LEU A 441 20.83 -6.88 -27.56
C LEU A 441 21.12 -7.65 -26.27
N ARG A 442 21.42 -6.93 -25.19
CA ARG A 442 21.43 -7.47 -23.83
C ARG A 442 20.02 -7.43 -23.26
N VAL A 443 19.42 -8.60 -23.06
CA VAL A 443 18.06 -8.71 -22.55
C VAL A 443 18.09 -9.37 -21.19
N GLY A 444 17.65 -8.62 -20.19
CA GLY A 444 17.57 -9.10 -18.81
C GLY A 444 16.28 -9.89 -18.56
N VAL A 445 16.40 -10.99 -17.83
CA VAL A 445 15.28 -11.88 -17.42
C VAL A 445 15.45 -12.32 -15.96
N ALA A 446 14.33 -12.64 -15.30
CA ALA A 446 14.36 -13.24 -13.97
C ALA A 446 14.47 -14.77 -14.05
N ALA A 447 15.22 -15.36 -13.13
CA ALA A 447 15.45 -16.80 -13.08
C ALA A 447 14.15 -17.60 -12.87
N GLY A 448 14.01 -18.72 -13.58
CA GLY A 448 12.88 -19.67 -13.52
C GLY A 448 11.64 -19.25 -14.31
N GLY A 449 11.58 -18.02 -14.83
CA GLY A 449 10.45 -17.50 -15.60
C GLY A 449 10.44 -17.96 -17.06
N LEU A 450 9.26 -17.91 -17.69
CA LEU A 450 9.11 -18.20 -19.13
C LEU A 450 10.00 -17.33 -20.03
N PRO A 451 10.27 -16.04 -19.71
CA PRO A 451 11.26 -15.26 -20.44
C PRO A 451 12.63 -15.94 -20.55
N GLU A 452 13.12 -16.53 -19.46
CA GLU A 452 14.42 -17.20 -19.41
C GLU A 452 14.38 -18.57 -20.09
N THR A 453 13.36 -19.39 -19.78
CA THR A 453 13.37 -20.81 -20.16
C THR A 453 12.87 -21.07 -21.58
N GLU A 454 12.05 -20.19 -22.14
CA GLU A 454 11.39 -20.40 -23.44
C GLU A 454 11.60 -19.23 -24.40
N ASP A 455 11.22 -18.01 -24.01
CA ASP A 455 11.08 -16.86 -24.93
C ASP A 455 12.43 -16.41 -25.52
N ILE A 456 13.36 -15.98 -24.65
CA ILE A 456 14.66 -15.46 -25.09
C ILE A 456 15.50 -16.53 -25.80
N PRO A 457 15.57 -17.80 -25.33
CA PRO A 457 16.26 -18.85 -26.07
C PRO A 457 15.72 -19.06 -27.49
N ALA A 458 14.39 -19.11 -27.66
CA ALA A 458 13.78 -19.31 -28.98
C ALA A 458 14.08 -18.14 -29.93
N LYS A 459 13.95 -16.90 -29.44
CA LYS A 459 14.28 -15.68 -30.22
C LYS A 459 15.77 -15.62 -30.59
N SER A 460 16.65 -15.97 -29.65
CA SER A 460 18.10 -15.98 -29.88
C SER A 460 18.51 -17.02 -30.92
N ALA A 461 17.92 -18.21 -30.88
CA ALA A 461 18.15 -19.25 -31.89
C ALA A 461 17.70 -18.80 -33.29
N ALA A 462 16.56 -18.09 -33.39
CA ALA A 462 16.09 -17.52 -34.66
C ALA A 462 17.06 -16.48 -35.23
N CYS A 463 17.65 -15.61 -34.38
CA CYS A 463 18.70 -14.67 -34.79
C CYS A 463 19.90 -15.39 -35.40
N VAL A 464 20.41 -16.43 -34.73
CA VAL A 464 21.57 -17.21 -35.20
C VAL A 464 21.25 -17.92 -36.52
N ALA A 465 20.05 -18.50 -36.65
CA ALA A 465 19.60 -19.14 -37.89
C ALA A 465 19.49 -18.15 -39.07
N ALA A 466 19.18 -16.89 -38.79
CA ALA A 466 19.15 -15.79 -39.76
C ALA A 466 20.53 -15.18 -40.04
N GLY A 467 21.62 -15.70 -39.45
CA GLY A 467 22.98 -15.17 -39.60
C GLY A 467 23.24 -13.87 -38.83
N GLN A 468 22.39 -13.53 -37.86
CA GLN A 468 22.53 -12.36 -36.99
C GLN A 468 23.16 -12.74 -35.64
N PRO A 469 23.71 -11.76 -34.89
CA PRO A 469 24.22 -12.02 -33.54
C PRO A 469 23.13 -12.56 -32.60
N ALA A 470 23.49 -13.53 -31.77
CA ALA A 470 22.62 -14.05 -30.73
C ALA A 470 22.20 -12.95 -29.73
N ILE A 471 21.02 -13.09 -29.12
CA ILE A 471 20.61 -12.25 -28.00
C ILE A 471 21.50 -12.59 -26.79
N GLN A 472 22.02 -11.56 -26.12
CA GLN A 472 22.81 -11.69 -24.91
C GLN A 472 21.87 -11.74 -23.70
N MET A 473 21.40 -12.93 -23.33
CA MET A 473 20.53 -13.11 -22.17
C MET A 473 21.30 -12.89 -20.86
N VAL A 474 20.79 -12.01 -20.00
CA VAL A 474 21.35 -11.73 -18.67
C VAL A 474 20.34 -12.16 -17.62
N VAL A 475 20.66 -13.19 -16.85
CA VAL A 475 19.77 -13.75 -15.83
C VAL A 475 20.02 -13.07 -14.49
N TYR A 476 18.94 -12.67 -13.83
CA TYR A 476 18.95 -12.13 -12.48
C TYR A 476 18.17 -13.05 -11.55
N ASP A 477 18.69 -13.29 -10.35
CA ASP A 477 18.02 -14.12 -9.34
C ASP A 477 16.71 -13.49 -8.86
N ARG A 478 16.59 -12.16 -8.96
CA ARG A 478 15.45 -11.39 -8.44
C ARG A 478 14.98 -10.31 -9.42
N GLN A 479 13.66 -10.16 -9.51
CA GLN A 479 13.02 -9.19 -10.40
C GLN A 479 13.36 -7.72 -10.09
N ASP A 480 13.54 -7.38 -8.81
CA ASP A 480 13.88 -6.00 -8.43
C ASP A 480 15.30 -5.62 -8.84
N GLU A 481 16.23 -6.59 -8.88
CA GLU A 481 17.59 -6.41 -9.37
C GLU A 481 17.62 -6.20 -10.87
N LEU A 482 16.85 -7.00 -11.62
CA LEU A 482 16.65 -6.84 -13.05
C LEU A 482 16.11 -5.45 -13.40
N THR A 483 15.10 -4.97 -12.66
CA THR A 483 14.52 -3.63 -12.87
C THR A 483 15.56 -2.53 -12.61
N LYS A 484 16.38 -2.66 -11.56
CA LYS A 484 17.47 -1.72 -11.26
C LYS A 484 18.54 -1.73 -12.34
N ALA A 485 18.92 -2.91 -12.84
CA ALA A 485 19.89 -3.06 -13.91
C ALA A 485 19.43 -2.41 -15.22
N LEU A 486 18.14 -2.55 -15.57
CA LEU A 486 17.57 -1.86 -16.72
C LEU A 486 17.64 -0.34 -16.54
N ILE A 487 17.29 0.19 -15.37
CA ILE A 487 17.39 1.64 -15.08
C ILE A 487 18.84 2.11 -15.18
N ALA A 488 19.79 1.31 -14.69
CA ALA A 488 21.21 1.67 -14.60
C ALA A 488 21.92 1.70 -15.96
N GLY A 489 21.45 0.97 -16.98
CA GLY A 489 22.19 0.85 -18.25
C GLY A 489 22.75 -0.53 -18.54
N ASP A 490 22.65 -1.46 -17.58
CA ASP A 490 23.38 -2.72 -17.60
C ASP A 490 22.78 -3.73 -18.59
N VAL A 491 21.48 -3.61 -18.87
CA VAL A 491 20.78 -4.30 -19.96
C VAL A 491 20.09 -3.28 -20.87
N ASP A 492 19.85 -3.68 -22.12
CA ASP A 492 19.22 -2.82 -23.13
C ASP A 492 17.69 -2.90 -23.02
N ALA A 493 17.16 -4.08 -22.69
CA ALA A 493 15.76 -4.31 -22.39
C ALA A 493 15.58 -5.34 -21.27
N MET A 494 14.40 -5.34 -20.65
CA MET A 494 13.93 -6.34 -19.70
C MET A 494 12.76 -7.10 -20.31
N SER A 495 12.74 -8.43 -20.20
CA SER A 495 11.58 -9.27 -20.52
C SER A 495 11.03 -9.90 -19.23
N ALA A 496 9.79 -9.58 -18.88
CA ALA A 496 9.12 -10.09 -17.69
C ALA A 496 7.60 -10.14 -17.92
N ASP A 497 6.86 -10.66 -16.95
CA ASP A 497 5.41 -10.71 -17.04
C ASP A 497 4.76 -9.32 -17.06
N SER A 498 3.67 -9.19 -17.79
CA SER A 498 2.98 -7.92 -18.05
C SER A 498 2.54 -7.13 -16.80
N PRO A 499 2.03 -7.74 -15.71
CA PRO A 499 1.74 -6.98 -14.48
C PRO A 499 3.00 -6.40 -13.85
N VAL A 500 4.08 -7.18 -13.83
CA VAL A 500 5.38 -6.82 -13.25
C VAL A 500 6.06 -5.73 -14.08
N THR A 501 6.15 -5.91 -15.39
CA THR A 501 6.72 -4.91 -16.30
C THR A 501 5.90 -3.62 -16.26
N GLY A 502 4.56 -3.73 -16.27
CA GLY A 502 3.67 -2.57 -16.16
C GLY A 502 3.88 -1.81 -14.85
N PHE A 503 4.04 -2.52 -13.73
CA PHE A 503 4.33 -1.94 -12.43
C PHE A 503 5.71 -1.28 -12.39
N ALA A 504 6.75 -1.91 -12.93
CA ALA A 504 8.09 -1.33 -13.05
C ALA A 504 8.09 -0.05 -13.89
N VAL A 505 7.42 -0.04 -15.05
CA VAL A 505 7.25 1.15 -15.89
C VAL A 505 6.56 2.26 -15.10
N LYS A 506 5.43 1.97 -14.45
CA LYS A 506 4.65 2.96 -13.68
C LYS A 506 5.44 3.54 -12.50
N THR A 507 6.19 2.71 -11.78
CA THR A 507 6.94 3.13 -10.57
C THR A 507 8.32 3.72 -10.86
N SER A 508 8.81 3.60 -12.10
CA SER A 508 10.11 4.13 -12.51
C SER A 508 10.22 5.66 -12.51
N GLY A 509 9.14 6.40 -12.26
CA GLY A 509 9.12 7.86 -12.35
C GLY A 509 9.36 8.38 -13.77
N GLY A 510 8.99 7.58 -14.78
CA GLY A 510 9.19 7.91 -16.20
C GLY A 510 10.55 7.52 -16.77
N ALA A 511 11.40 6.80 -16.02
CA ALA A 511 12.68 6.31 -16.53
C ALA A 511 12.53 5.14 -17.52
N LEU A 512 11.46 4.35 -17.38
CA LEU A 512 11.16 3.19 -18.19
C LEU A 512 9.89 3.38 -19.02
N ILE A 513 9.86 2.77 -20.20
CA ILE A 513 8.69 2.68 -21.09
C ILE A 513 8.52 1.22 -21.55
N PRO A 514 7.29 0.80 -21.92
CA PRO A 514 7.09 -0.49 -22.57
C PRO A 514 7.84 -0.55 -23.90
N ALA A 515 8.40 -1.72 -24.22
CA ALA A 515 9.01 -2.03 -25.50
C ALA A 515 8.11 -3.01 -26.25
N GLY A 516 7.22 -2.51 -27.10
CA GLY A 516 6.23 -3.31 -27.81
C GLY A 516 4.98 -3.65 -26.98
N GLU A 517 4.20 -4.60 -27.50
CA GLU A 517 2.92 -5.04 -26.94
C GLU A 517 3.07 -6.31 -26.09
N VAL A 518 2.07 -6.61 -25.26
CA VAL A 518 2.00 -7.88 -24.52
C VAL A 518 1.84 -9.04 -25.49
N PHE A 519 2.62 -10.11 -25.33
CA PHE A 519 2.53 -11.32 -26.16
C PHE A 519 2.62 -12.60 -25.31
N GLY A 520 2.34 -13.76 -25.92
CA GLY A 520 2.48 -15.06 -25.25
C GLY A 520 1.56 -15.25 -24.03
N ALA A 521 0.41 -14.56 -24.01
CA ALA A 521 -0.53 -14.57 -22.90
C ALA A 521 -0.99 -15.99 -22.56
N GLY A 522 -0.92 -16.33 -21.27
CA GLY A 522 -1.39 -17.58 -20.72
C GLY A 522 -2.12 -17.37 -19.39
N PRO A 523 -2.88 -18.35 -18.92
CA PRO A 523 -3.46 -18.29 -17.60
C PRO A 523 -2.35 -18.39 -16.55
N TYR A 524 -2.43 -17.57 -15.51
CA TYR A 524 -1.83 -17.92 -14.23
C TYR A 524 -2.77 -18.86 -13.49
N GLY A 525 -2.18 -19.76 -12.71
CA GLY A 525 -2.95 -20.60 -11.81
C GLY A 525 -2.22 -20.96 -10.54
N TRP A 526 -3.00 -21.39 -9.56
CA TRP A 526 -2.50 -21.93 -8.30
C TRP A 526 -2.28 -23.44 -8.44
N PRO A 527 -1.03 -23.93 -8.48
CA PRO A 527 -0.77 -25.36 -8.52
C PRO A 527 -1.17 -26.02 -7.20
N VAL A 528 -1.90 -27.12 -7.29
CA VAL A 528 -2.24 -28.02 -6.20
C VAL A 528 -1.89 -29.46 -6.57
N ALA A 529 -1.82 -30.36 -5.58
CA ALA A 529 -1.51 -31.76 -5.83
C ALA A 529 -2.46 -32.35 -6.88
N LYS A 530 -1.92 -33.20 -7.77
CA LYS A 530 -2.66 -33.78 -8.90
C LYS A 530 -3.87 -34.59 -8.39
N GLY A 531 -5.06 -34.30 -8.94
CA GLY A 531 -6.33 -34.92 -8.55
C GLY A 531 -6.86 -34.46 -7.19
N SER A 532 -6.29 -33.43 -6.58
CA SER A 532 -6.71 -32.96 -5.25
C SER A 532 -8.10 -32.30 -5.30
N PRO A 533 -9.02 -32.66 -4.39
CA PRO A 533 -10.30 -31.95 -4.23
C PRO A 533 -10.13 -30.47 -3.84
N LEU A 534 -8.93 -30.07 -3.37
CA LEU A 534 -8.60 -28.68 -3.09
C LEU A 534 -8.75 -27.79 -4.34
N ALA A 535 -8.44 -28.31 -5.53
CA ALA A 535 -8.55 -27.56 -6.78
C ALA A 535 -9.97 -26.99 -6.95
N GLU A 536 -10.98 -27.82 -6.70
CA GLU A 536 -12.37 -27.45 -6.85
C GLU A 536 -12.82 -26.48 -5.74
N SER A 537 -12.30 -26.63 -4.52
CA SER A 537 -12.55 -25.69 -3.42
C SER A 537 -12.04 -24.29 -3.73
N LEU A 538 -10.80 -24.18 -4.22
CA LEU A 538 -10.20 -22.90 -4.62
C LEU A 538 -10.95 -22.28 -5.81
N ARG A 539 -11.33 -23.11 -6.80
CA ARG A 539 -12.10 -22.66 -7.98
C ARG A 539 -13.45 -22.06 -7.58
N GLN A 540 -14.21 -22.76 -6.72
CA GLN A 540 -15.51 -22.28 -6.25
C GLN A 540 -15.39 -21.03 -5.37
N ALA A 541 -14.37 -20.96 -4.51
CA ALA A 541 -14.11 -19.77 -3.71
C ALA A 541 -13.79 -18.55 -4.58
N LEU A 542 -12.95 -18.71 -5.60
CA LEU A 542 -12.66 -17.63 -6.53
C LEU A 542 -13.89 -17.25 -7.38
N GLU A 543 -14.68 -18.22 -7.83
CA GLU A 543 -15.95 -17.96 -8.54
C GLU A 543 -16.92 -17.15 -7.68
N HIS A 544 -16.97 -17.43 -6.37
CA HIS A 544 -17.72 -16.62 -5.41
C HIS A 544 -17.19 -15.18 -5.33
N LEU A 545 -15.87 -14.98 -5.20
CA LEU A 545 -15.26 -13.65 -5.15
C LEU A 545 -15.48 -12.84 -6.44
N ILE A 546 -15.54 -13.51 -7.60
CA ILE A 546 -15.90 -12.89 -8.88
C ILE A 546 -17.36 -12.43 -8.83
N ALA A 547 -18.27 -13.31 -8.41
CA ALA A 547 -19.70 -13.02 -8.35
C ALA A 547 -20.05 -11.88 -7.37
N THR A 548 -19.33 -11.76 -6.25
CA THR A 548 -19.53 -10.69 -5.26
C THR A 548 -18.85 -9.38 -5.64
N GLY A 549 -17.98 -9.38 -6.66
CA GLY A 549 -17.19 -8.22 -7.07
C GLY A 549 -15.95 -7.97 -6.20
N GLU A 550 -15.66 -8.83 -5.22
CA GLU A 550 -14.48 -8.70 -4.38
C GLU A 550 -13.19 -8.93 -5.18
N TYR A 551 -13.18 -9.90 -6.11
CA TYR A 551 -12.03 -10.11 -7.01
C TYR A 551 -11.68 -8.85 -7.82
N ARG A 552 -12.71 -8.17 -8.37
CA ARG A 552 -12.54 -6.89 -9.06
C ARG A 552 -11.99 -5.82 -8.14
N THR A 553 -12.50 -5.76 -6.91
CA THR A 553 -12.07 -4.78 -5.91
C THR A 553 -10.58 -4.96 -5.61
N ILE A 554 -10.14 -6.19 -5.34
CA ILE A 554 -8.73 -6.53 -5.10
C ILE A 554 -7.88 -6.18 -6.32
N ALA A 555 -8.28 -6.59 -7.52
CA ALA A 555 -7.53 -6.28 -8.74
C ALA A 555 -7.40 -4.76 -8.99
N THR A 556 -8.43 -3.98 -8.64
CA THR A 556 -8.43 -2.51 -8.77
C THR A 556 -7.46 -1.86 -7.78
N VAL A 557 -7.40 -2.34 -6.53
CA VAL A 557 -6.43 -1.84 -5.52
C VAL A 557 -5.00 -1.96 -6.02
N TRP A 558 -4.70 -3.06 -6.73
CA TRP A 558 -3.36 -3.36 -7.23
C TRP A 558 -3.11 -2.91 -8.68
N GLY A 559 -4.12 -2.38 -9.38
CA GLY A 559 -3.99 -1.85 -10.74
C GLY A 559 -3.71 -2.92 -11.81
N VAL A 560 -4.26 -4.12 -11.61
CA VAL A 560 -4.05 -5.31 -12.45
C VAL A 560 -5.34 -5.79 -13.13
N GLU A 561 -6.35 -4.94 -13.27
CA GLU A 561 -7.68 -5.32 -13.76
C GLU A 561 -7.66 -5.90 -15.18
N LYS A 562 -6.64 -5.54 -15.98
CA LYS A 562 -6.52 -5.98 -17.38
C LYS A 562 -6.38 -7.49 -17.56
N GLY A 563 -5.81 -8.19 -16.58
CA GLY A 563 -5.65 -9.65 -16.66
C GLY A 563 -6.71 -10.42 -15.88
N MET A 564 -7.75 -9.75 -15.39
CA MET A 564 -8.83 -10.45 -14.69
C MET A 564 -9.51 -11.48 -15.60
N ILE A 565 -9.90 -12.61 -15.02
CA ILE A 565 -10.72 -13.62 -15.68
C ILE A 565 -12.16 -13.58 -15.15
N ASP A 566 -13.12 -13.84 -16.03
CA ASP A 566 -14.54 -13.91 -15.64
C ASP A 566 -14.92 -15.27 -15.05
N LYS A 567 -14.12 -16.31 -15.34
CA LYS A 567 -14.40 -17.67 -14.88
C LYS A 567 -13.11 -18.46 -14.62
N PRO A 568 -12.90 -18.95 -13.39
CA PRO A 568 -11.78 -19.84 -13.09
C PRO A 568 -12.09 -21.26 -13.55
N VAL A 569 -11.06 -21.95 -14.04
CA VAL A 569 -11.13 -23.34 -14.48
C VAL A 569 -9.98 -24.13 -13.86
N VAL A 570 -10.17 -25.44 -13.70
CA VAL A 570 -9.07 -26.34 -13.37
C VAL A 570 -8.39 -26.76 -14.67
N ASN A 571 -7.06 -26.61 -14.76
CA ASN A 571 -6.24 -26.93 -15.93
C ASN A 571 -6.69 -26.17 -17.18
N GLY A 572 -6.40 -24.86 -17.19
CA GLY A 572 -6.80 -23.93 -18.24
C GLY A 572 -5.74 -23.67 -19.29
N ALA A 573 -4.61 -24.39 -19.27
CA ALA A 573 -3.50 -24.14 -20.18
C ALA A 573 -3.93 -24.27 -21.64
N ILE A 574 -3.49 -23.31 -22.45
CA ILE A 574 -3.68 -23.29 -23.90
C ILE A 574 -2.43 -23.75 -24.67
N ARG A 575 -1.30 -23.91 -23.97
CA ARG A 575 -0.01 -24.31 -24.53
C ARG A 575 0.75 -25.23 -23.59
#